data_AF-A0AAV6P1U8-F1
#
_entry.id   AF-A0AAV6P1U8-F1
#
_cell.length_a   1.000
_cell.length_b   1.000
_cell.length_c   1.000
_cell.angle_alpha   90.00
_cell.angle_beta   90.00
_cell.angle_gamma   90.00
#
_symmetry.space_group_name_H-M   'P 1'
#
loop_
_entity.id
_entity.type
_entity.pdbx_description
1 polymer ?
#
loop_
_entity_poly.entity_id
_entity_poly.type
_entity_poly.pdbx_seq_one_letter_code
_entity_poly.pdbx_strand_id
1 'polypeptide(L)'
;MAESSSKDDLLQLIKRLGAYLTVKMSDFFPISTQNLDSRSVGAIAGVAVAIIFTWKLLGSSNGHQRRQPKRQTPAASSSTSNVGLNSSEQLISSGVCSSSGDLRAHNVVDEFFQPVKPTLGQIVRQKLSDGRKVTCRLLGIILEENSPEDLQKQATVRSSVLEVLLEITKYCDLYLMETVLDDESEKRVLLALEDAGVFTSDGLVKDKVLFCSMENGRASFVRQLEPDWHIDSNPDIIFQLARFIKYQLHVAPIKHERAASNVYCSPSLEQFFGNI
;
A
#
# COMPACT_ATOMS: atom_id res chain seq x y z
N MET A 1 21.56 -19.52 -49.01
CA MET A 1 20.69 -20.49 -48.29
C MET A 1 20.39 -20.01 -46.86
N ALA A 2 20.05 -18.72 -46.66
CA ALA A 2 19.83 -18.12 -45.34
C ALA A 2 18.57 -17.23 -45.26
N GLU A 3 17.83 -17.07 -46.36
CA GLU A 3 16.68 -16.16 -46.46
C GLU A 3 15.33 -16.82 -46.17
N SER A 4 15.28 -18.16 -46.16
CA SER A 4 14.06 -18.93 -45.86
C SER A 4 13.81 -19.05 -44.34
N SER A 5 14.86 -19.23 -43.54
CA SER A 5 14.75 -19.42 -42.09
C SER A 5 14.08 -18.23 -41.38
N SER A 6 14.44 -17.00 -41.77
CA SER A 6 13.91 -15.79 -41.13
C SER A 6 12.42 -15.57 -41.40
N LYS A 7 11.90 -16.04 -42.54
CA LYS A 7 10.48 -15.90 -42.89
C LYS A 7 9.63 -16.90 -42.13
N ASP A 8 10.13 -18.11 -41.95
CA ASP A 8 9.44 -19.16 -41.21
C ASP A 8 9.35 -18.82 -39.71
N ASP A 9 10.40 -18.25 -39.13
CA ASP A 9 10.42 -17.79 -37.73
C ASP A 9 9.47 -16.60 -37.50
N LEU A 10 9.41 -15.67 -38.45
CA LEU A 10 8.47 -14.53 -38.41
C LEU A 10 7.02 -15.01 -38.53
N LEU A 11 6.74 -15.99 -39.39
CA LEU A 11 5.41 -16.57 -39.54
C LEU A 11 4.99 -17.36 -38.29
N GLN A 12 5.93 -18.03 -37.62
CA GLN A 12 5.66 -18.67 -36.33
C GLN A 12 5.39 -17.65 -35.22
N LEU A 13 6.13 -16.54 -35.18
CA LEU A 13 5.87 -15.44 -34.25
C LEU A 13 4.51 -14.79 -34.50
N ILE A 14 4.12 -14.57 -35.76
CA ILE A 14 2.81 -14.02 -36.13
C ILE A 14 1.69 -15.00 -35.76
N LYS A 15 1.86 -16.31 -35.99
CA LYS A 15 0.88 -17.32 -35.56
C LYS A 15 0.76 -17.38 -34.03
N ARG A 16 1.88 -17.25 -33.31
CA ARG A 16 1.90 -17.25 -31.85
C ARG A 16 1.29 -15.98 -31.26
N LEU A 17 1.51 -14.82 -31.89
CA LEU A 17 0.84 -13.56 -31.54
C LEU A 17 -0.66 -13.61 -31.86
N GLY A 18 -1.03 -14.19 -33.01
CA GLY A 18 -2.43 -14.38 -33.41
C GLY A 18 -3.18 -15.24 -32.41
N ALA A 19 -2.62 -16.37 -32.01
CA ALA A 19 -3.20 -17.23 -30.97
C ALA A 19 -3.30 -16.52 -29.60
N TYR A 20 -2.32 -15.69 -29.25
CA TYR A 20 -2.33 -14.94 -27.98
C TYR A 20 -3.32 -13.76 -28.00
N LEU A 21 -3.60 -13.18 -29.17
CA LEU A 21 -4.59 -12.12 -29.36
C LEU A 21 -6.02 -12.68 -29.46
N THR A 22 -6.23 -13.83 -30.11
CA THR A 22 -7.56 -14.45 -30.24
C THR A 22 -8.09 -14.98 -28.90
N VAL A 23 -7.23 -15.39 -27.97
CA VAL A 23 -7.64 -15.84 -26.63
C VAL A 23 -8.01 -14.66 -25.70
N LYS A 24 -7.74 -13.40 -26.10
CA LYS A 24 -7.98 -12.22 -25.25
C LYS A 24 -8.89 -11.14 -25.85
N MET A 25 -9.51 -11.40 -27.00
CA MET A 25 -10.39 -10.45 -27.71
C MET A 25 -11.86 -10.90 -27.80
N SER A 26 -12.20 -12.12 -27.37
CA SER A 26 -13.61 -12.56 -27.28
C SER A 26 -14.40 -11.84 -26.19
N ASP A 27 -13.71 -11.21 -25.22
CA ASP A 27 -14.37 -10.64 -24.03
C ASP A 27 -14.36 -9.09 -24.04
N PHE A 28 -13.77 -8.45 -25.06
CA PHE A 28 -13.62 -6.99 -25.14
C PHE A 28 -14.49 -6.29 -26.20
N PHE A 29 -15.36 -7.02 -26.90
CA PHE A 29 -16.33 -6.41 -27.81
C PHE A 29 -17.73 -7.05 -27.70
N PRO A 30 -18.61 -6.53 -26.81
CA PRO A 30 -20.01 -6.44 -27.15
C PRO A 30 -20.20 -5.13 -27.93
N ILE A 31 -19.72 -5.06 -29.17
CA ILE A 31 -20.33 -4.10 -30.10
C ILE A 31 -21.68 -4.70 -30.44
N SER A 32 -22.69 -4.34 -29.65
CA SER A 32 -24.08 -4.52 -30.02
C SER A 32 -24.29 -3.76 -31.34
N THR A 33 -24.22 -4.48 -32.45
CA THR A 33 -24.62 -4.00 -33.79
C THR A 33 -26.14 -4.02 -33.95
N GLN A 34 -26.89 -3.76 -32.87
CA GLN A 34 -28.36 -3.75 -32.86
C GLN A 34 -28.92 -2.43 -32.30
N ASN A 35 -28.37 -1.29 -32.72
CA ASN A 35 -29.09 -0.03 -32.97
C ASN A 35 -28.06 1.04 -33.31
N LEU A 36 -27.69 1.15 -34.58
CA LEU A 36 -26.90 2.26 -35.07
C LEU A 36 -27.86 3.34 -35.55
N ASP A 37 -28.20 4.27 -34.65
CA ASP A 37 -28.79 5.54 -35.06
C ASP A 37 -27.80 6.25 -35.99
N SER A 38 -28.31 6.76 -37.12
CA SER A 38 -27.55 7.45 -38.16
C SER A 38 -26.74 8.67 -37.67
N ARG A 39 -26.99 9.12 -36.44
CA ARG A 39 -26.25 10.19 -35.74
C ARG A 39 -24.91 9.72 -35.12
N SER A 40 -24.77 8.44 -34.77
CA SER A 40 -23.58 7.87 -34.13
C SER A 40 -22.41 7.65 -35.11
N VAL A 41 -22.72 7.31 -36.36
CA VAL A 41 -21.72 7.03 -37.40
C VAL A 41 -20.83 8.25 -37.68
N GLY A 42 -21.38 9.46 -37.62
CA GLY A 42 -20.63 10.71 -37.80
C GLY A 42 -19.62 10.97 -36.68
N ALA A 43 -19.94 10.61 -35.43
CA ALA A 43 -19.05 10.80 -34.29
C ALA A 43 -17.84 9.85 -34.36
N ILE A 44 -18.06 8.59 -34.73
CA ILE A 44 -17.00 7.59 -34.89
C ILE A 44 -16.07 7.97 -36.06
N ALA A 45 -16.63 8.42 -37.18
CA ALA A 45 -15.85 8.91 -38.32
C ALA A 45 -15.03 10.17 -37.95
N GLY A 46 -15.61 11.10 -37.18
CA GLY A 46 -14.92 12.30 -36.70
C GLY A 46 -13.72 11.99 -35.79
N VAL A 47 -13.88 11.05 -34.85
CA VAL A 47 -12.79 10.61 -33.96
C VAL A 47 -11.66 9.94 -34.75
N ALA A 48 -11.99 9.08 -35.71
CA ALA A 48 -10.97 8.44 -36.55
C ALA A 48 -10.14 9.47 -37.35
N VAL A 49 -10.79 10.49 -37.90
CA VAL A 49 -10.11 11.59 -38.61
C VAL A 49 -9.24 12.42 -37.67
N ALA A 50 -9.73 12.74 -36.46
CA ALA A 50 -8.97 13.49 -35.46
C ALA A 50 -7.70 12.75 -35.01
N ILE A 51 -7.77 11.43 -34.81
CA ILE A 51 -6.60 10.60 -34.47
C ILE A 51 -5.58 10.62 -35.60
N ILE A 52 -6.01 10.48 -36.86
CA ILE A 52 -5.09 10.53 -38.02
C ILE A 52 -4.41 11.89 -38.12
N PHE A 53 -5.16 12.99 -37.91
CA PHE A 53 -4.62 14.34 -38.03
C PHE A 53 -3.65 14.68 -36.90
N THR A 54 -3.96 14.30 -35.67
CA THR A 54 -3.07 14.46 -34.52
C THR A 54 -1.80 13.63 -34.66
N TRP A 55 -1.88 12.40 -35.20
CA TRP A 55 -0.69 11.60 -35.48
C TRP A 55 0.18 12.16 -36.60
N LYS A 56 -0.43 12.73 -37.66
CA LYS A 56 0.33 13.41 -38.72
C LYS A 56 1.00 14.69 -38.25
N LEU A 57 0.41 15.41 -37.29
CA LEU A 57 1.00 16.62 -36.72
C LEU A 57 2.13 16.30 -35.72
N LEU A 58 1.98 15.23 -34.93
CA LEU A 58 2.99 14.84 -33.94
C LEU A 58 4.16 14.04 -34.53
N GLY A 59 3.96 13.36 -35.66
CA GLY A 59 4.98 12.57 -36.35
C GLY A 59 6.07 13.37 -37.07
N SER A 60 5.97 14.71 -37.14
CA SER A 60 6.96 15.55 -37.85
C SER A 60 8.06 16.14 -36.95
N SER A 61 8.14 15.77 -35.66
CA SER A 61 9.22 16.21 -34.76
C SER A 61 10.02 15.01 -34.27
N ASN A 62 10.84 14.43 -35.14
CA ASN A 62 11.93 13.54 -34.71
C ASN A 62 13.27 14.08 -35.23
N GLY A 63 13.69 15.20 -34.63
CA GLY A 63 15.01 15.78 -34.77
C GLY A 63 15.83 15.55 -33.51
N HIS A 64 16.80 14.63 -33.62
CA HIS A 64 17.88 14.31 -32.69
C HIS A 64 18.27 15.36 -31.63
N GLN A 65 18.45 14.93 -30.37
CA GLN A 65 19.77 14.98 -29.71
C GLN A 65 19.80 14.16 -28.41
N ARG A 66 20.41 12.97 -28.52
CA ARG A 66 20.89 12.14 -27.42
C ARG A 66 22.22 12.74 -26.92
N ARG A 67 22.25 13.35 -25.73
CA ARG A 67 23.51 13.64 -25.01
C ARG A 67 23.62 12.71 -23.81
N GLN A 68 24.64 11.84 -23.84
CA GLN A 68 25.03 10.99 -22.72
C GLN A 68 25.83 11.77 -21.66
N PRO A 69 25.77 11.39 -20.38
CA PRO A 69 26.62 11.93 -19.33
C PRO A 69 27.96 11.17 -19.24
N LYS A 70 29.08 11.90 -19.18
CA LYS A 70 30.42 11.33 -18.99
C LYS A 70 30.76 11.29 -17.49
N ARG A 71 30.90 10.05 -16.99
CA ARG A 71 31.34 9.61 -15.66
C ARG A 71 32.82 9.95 -15.41
N GLN A 72 33.16 10.47 -14.23
CA GLN A 72 34.52 10.41 -13.66
C GLN A 72 34.52 10.27 -12.12
N THR A 73 35.26 9.28 -11.64
CA THR A 73 35.84 9.04 -10.30
C THR A 73 36.77 7.80 -10.48
N PRO A 74 37.74 7.45 -9.61
CA PRO A 74 38.22 8.04 -8.34
C PRO A 74 39.78 7.97 -8.13
N ALA A 75 40.20 8.16 -6.86
CA ALA A 75 41.51 7.89 -6.21
C ALA A 75 42.51 9.06 -6.21
N ALA A 76 43.33 9.33 -5.17
CA ALA A 76 43.86 8.50 -4.07
C ALA A 76 44.23 9.43 -2.88
N SER A 77 44.07 9.05 -1.60
CA SER A 77 44.97 8.26 -0.71
C SER A 77 45.68 9.11 0.36
N SER A 78 45.61 8.62 1.59
CA SER A 78 46.61 8.63 2.69
C SER A 78 45.97 9.02 4.02
N SER A 79 46.39 8.57 5.21
CA SER A 79 47.05 7.38 5.76
C SER A 79 47.17 7.68 7.27
N THR A 80 47.49 6.67 8.08
CA THR A 80 47.95 6.75 9.49
C THR A 80 46.88 7.06 10.53
N SER A 81 46.81 6.50 11.74
CA SER A 81 47.31 5.32 12.47
C SER A 81 47.22 5.74 13.95
N ASN A 82 46.66 4.90 14.83
CA ASN A 82 47.27 4.51 16.13
C ASN A 82 46.22 4.06 17.17
N VAL A 83 46.51 2.87 17.75
CA VAL A 83 46.57 2.55 19.20
C VAL A 83 45.43 3.09 20.06
N GLY A 84 44.53 2.30 20.67
CA GLY A 84 44.74 1.12 21.51
C GLY A 84 44.63 1.51 22.99
N LEU A 85 43.67 0.94 23.74
CA LEU A 85 43.78 0.60 25.17
C LEU A 85 42.44 0.05 25.73
N ASN A 86 42.55 -1.11 26.37
CA ASN A 86 41.53 -1.79 27.18
C ASN A 86 41.36 -1.11 28.54
N SER A 87 40.17 -1.25 29.14
CA SER A 87 40.04 -1.49 30.58
C SER A 87 38.63 -2.02 30.92
N SER A 88 38.59 -3.31 31.23
CA SER A 88 37.60 -3.96 32.08
C SER A 88 37.86 -3.61 33.54
N GLU A 89 36.84 -3.32 34.35
CA GLU A 89 36.89 -3.63 35.77
C GLU A 89 35.49 -3.69 36.40
N GLN A 90 35.28 -4.83 37.06
CA GLN A 90 34.15 -5.27 37.85
C GLN A 90 34.58 -5.10 39.30
N LEU A 91 33.79 -4.46 40.17
CA LEU A 91 33.98 -4.60 41.62
C LEU A 91 32.67 -4.42 42.39
N ILE A 92 32.50 -5.40 43.26
CA ILE A 92 31.40 -5.71 44.16
C ILE A 92 31.75 -5.04 45.48
N SER A 93 30.76 -4.48 46.20
CA SER A 93 30.92 -4.18 47.62
C SER A 93 29.69 -4.63 48.40
N SER A 94 29.94 -5.58 49.29
CA SER A 94 29.08 -6.14 50.32
C SER A 94 28.87 -5.19 51.51
N GLY A 95 27.74 -5.31 52.20
CA GLY A 95 27.56 -4.74 53.54
C GLY A 95 26.12 -4.87 54.07
N VAL A 96 25.89 -5.88 54.91
CA VAL A 96 24.62 -6.30 55.52
C VAL A 96 24.29 -5.45 56.76
N CYS A 97 23.02 -5.06 56.97
CA CYS A 97 22.20 -5.40 58.16
C CYS A 97 20.87 -4.64 58.22
N SER A 98 19.84 -5.38 58.60
CA SER A 98 18.42 -5.03 58.68
C SER A 98 18.07 -3.89 59.64
N SER A 99 17.12 -3.03 59.24
CA SER A 99 16.19 -2.40 60.19
C SER A 99 14.76 -2.76 59.81
N SER A 100 14.19 -3.63 60.63
CA SER A 100 12.77 -3.98 60.68
C SER A 100 11.94 -2.72 60.97
N GLY A 101 11.02 -2.37 60.06
CA GLY A 101 9.94 -1.44 60.36
C GLY A 101 9.67 -0.40 59.29
N ASP A 102 9.20 -0.81 58.11
CA ASP A 102 8.22 0.01 57.37
C ASP A 102 7.48 -0.76 56.25
N LEU A 103 6.93 -1.94 56.57
CA LEU A 103 6.07 -2.69 55.65
C LEU A 103 4.70 -2.03 55.43
N ARG A 104 4.39 -0.92 56.11
CA ARG A 104 3.11 -0.23 56.00
C ARG A 104 3.16 1.02 55.12
N ALA A 105 4.32 1.64 54.93
CA ALA A 105 4.47 2.85 54.12
C ALA A 105 4.60 2.57 52.61
N HIS A 106 5.02 1.36 52.21
CA HIS A 106 5.11 1.00 50.78
C HIS A 106 3.80 0.55 50.14
N ASN A 107 2.82 0.11 50.92
CA ASN A 107 1.52 -0.32 50.38
C ASN A 107 0.56 0.84 50.06
N VAL A 108 0.80 2.04 50.59
CA VAL A 108 -0.08 3.21 50.36
C VAL A 108 0.33 4.01 49.12
N VAL A 109 1.58 3.88 48.66
CA VAL A 109 2.07 4.61 47.48
C VAL A 109 1.86 3.79 46.19
N ASP A 110 1.79 2.46 46.27
CA ASP A 110 1.64 1.59 45.09
C ASP A 110 0.20 1.54 44.55
N GLU A 111 -0.80 1.86 45.38
CA GLU A 111 -2.22 1.89 44.99
C GLU A 111 -2.60 3.15 44.18
N PHE A 112 -1.76 4.19 44.20
CA PHE A 112 -1.96 5.45 43.46
C PHE A 112 -1.30 5.47 42.07
N PHE A 113 -0.45 4.50 41.75
CA PHE A 113 0.25 4.40 40.46
C PHE A 113 -0.12 3.14 39.69
N GLN A 114 -1.39 2.74 39.69
CA GLN A 114 -1.84 1.82 38.66
C GLN A 114 -1.64 2.49 37.30
N PRO A 115 -0.82 1.92 36.38
CA PRO A 115 -0.65 2.49 35.06
C PRO A 115 -2.02 2.55 34.39
N VAL A 116 -2.56 3.76 34.22
CA VAL A 116 -3.82 3.95 33.51
C VAL A 116 -3.65 3.33 32.13
N LYS A 117 -4.46 2.32 31.80
CA LYS A 117 -4.43 1.70 30.46
C LYS A 117 -4.58 2.83 29.44
N PRO A 118 -3.64 2.98 28.50
CA PRO A 118 -3.70 4.08 27.55
C PRO A 118 -5.01 3.99 26.74
N THR A 119 -5.61 5.15 26.47
CA THR A 119 -6.80 5.22 25.61
C THR A 119 -6.44 4.82 24.19
N LEU A 120 -7.42 4.40 23.38
CA LEU A 120 -7.17 4.04 21.97
C LEU A 120 -6.45 5.17 21.23
N GLY A 121 -6.87 6.43 21.43
CA GLY A 121 -6.22 7.59 20.82
C GLY A 121 -4.77 7.82 21.26
N GLN A 122 -4.41 7.45 22.49
CA GLN A 122 -3.02 7.46 22.95
C GLN A 122 -2.22 6.34 22.30
N ILE A 123 -2.81 5.15 22.18
CA ILE A 123 -2.15 4.00 21.53
C ILE A 123 -1.94 4.29 20.04
N VAL A 124 -2.94 4.79 19.33
CA VAL A 124 -2.85 5.16 17.91
C VAL A 124 -1.74 6.18 17.68
N ARG A 125 -1.71 7.27 18.45
CA ARG A 125 -0.65 8.29 18.37
C ARG A 125 0.74 7.71 18.64
N GLN A 126 0.88 6.92 19.71
CA GLN A 126 2.15 6.30 20.06
C GLN A 126 2.64 5.33 18.99
N LYS A 127 1.75 4.45 18.49
CA LYS A 127 2.08 3.43 17.49
C LYS A 127 2.42 4.04 16.14
N LEU A 128 1.66 5.03 15.70
CA LEU A 128 1.91 5.71 14.43
C LEU A 128 3.06 6.73 14.50
N SER A 129 3.60 7.02 15.70
CA SER A 129 4.77 7.89 15.90
C SER A 129 4.63 9.24 15.19
N ASP A 130 3.45 9.86 15.33
CA ASP A 130 3.06 11.11 14.66
C ASP A 130 3.14 11.07 13.12
N GLY A 131 2.96 9.88 12.53
CA GLY A 131 2.82 9.70 11.08
C GLY A 131 1.68 10.57 10.55
N ARG A 132 1.98 11.44 9.59
CA ARG A 132 1.02 12.44 9.09
C ARG A 132 0.05 11.83 8.10
N LYS A 133 0.51 10.87 7.29
CA LYS A 133 -0.29 10.23 6.24
C LYS A 133 -0.20 8.72 6.34
N VAL A 134 -1.37 8.08 6.27
CA VAL A 134 -1.53 6.62 6.37
C VAL A 134 -2.28 6.14 5.14
N THR A 135 -1.82 5.03 4.56
CA THR A 135 -2.56 4.31 3.51
C THR A 135 -2.94 2.93 4.02
N CYS A 136 -4.15 2.46 3.72
CA CYS A 136 -4.64 1.18 4.20
C CYS A 136 -5.42 0.44 3.12
N ARG A 137 -5.12 -0.86 2.94
CA ARG A 137 -5.91 -1.76 2.11
C ARG A 137 -7.28 -2.05 2.76
N LEU A 138 -8.32 -2.22 1.95
CA LEU A 138 -9.67 -2.56 2.42
C LEU A 138 -9.85 -4.06 2.67
N LEU A 139 -9.61 -4.91 1.66
CA LEU A 139 -9.85 -6.36 1.70
C LEU A 139 -9.01 -7.05 2.78
N GLY A 140 -9.68 -7.88 3.58
CA GLY A 140 -9.09 -8.66 4.66
C GLY A 140 -8.67 -7.84 5.88
N ILE A 141 -8.82 -6.51 5.85
CA ILE A 141 -8.46 -5.60 6.94
C ILE A 141 -9.70 -4.87 7.44
N ILE A 142 -10.29 -4.01 6.60
CA ILE A 142 -11.49 -3.23 6.91
C ILE A 142 -12.74 -3.99 6.47
N LEU A 143 -12.65 -4.65 5.31
CA LEU A 143 -13.72 -5.49 4.76
C LEU A 143 -13.55 -6.94 5.21
N GLU A 144 -14.67 -7.65 5.37
CA GLU A 144 -14.69 -9.10 5.63
C GLU A 144 -14.15 -9.89 4.45
N GLU A 145 -14.45 -9.43 3.24
CA GLU A 145 -14.05 -10.03 1.98
C GLU A 145 -12.51 -10.05 1.81
N ASN A 146 -11.99 -11.09 1.13
CA ASN A 146 -10.54 -11.30 0.98
C ASN A 146 -10.05 -11.26 -0.48
N SER A 147 -10.97 -11.20 -1.45
CA SER A 147 -10.66 -11.17 -2.88
C SER A 147 -11.49 -10.11 -3.61
N PRO A 148 -10.99 -9.56 -4.74
CA PRO A 148 -11.73 -8.58 -5.52
C PRO A 148 -12.99 -9.18 -6.16
N GLU A 149 -13.03 -10.50 -6.40
CA GLU A 149 -14.21 -11.23 -6.88
C GLU A 149 -15.34 -11.26 -5.85
N ASP A 150 -15.02 -11.28 -4.56
CA ASP A 150 -16.04 -11.24 -3.51
C ASP A 150 -16.79 -9.90 -3.48
N LEU A 151 -16.09 -8.81 -3.82
CA LEU A 151 -16.68 -7.47 -3.98
C LEU A 151 -17.70 -7.41 -5.12
N GLN A 152 -17.69 -8.38 -6.04
CA GLN A 152 -18.72 -8.50 -7.07
C GLN A 152 -20.04 -9.05 -6.53
N LYS A 153 -20.09 -9.52 -5.29
CA LYS A 153 -21.29 -10.01 -4.62
C LYS A 153 -21.73 -9.04 -3.53
N GLN A 154 -20.82 -8.68 -2.62
CA GLN A 154 -21.10 -7.85 -1.46
C GLN A 154 -19.83 -7.18 -0.94
N ALA A 155 -20.00 -6.19 -0.07
CA ALA A 155 -18.93 -5.59 0.71
C ALA A 155 -19.43 -5.40 2.14
N THR A 156 -18.69 -5.89 3.12
CA THR A 156 -19.10 -5.89 4.53
C THR A 156 -17.99 -5.31 5.38
N VAL A 157 -18.26 -4.21 6.09
CA VAL A 157 -17.28 -3.59 6.98
C VAL A 157 -17.23 -4.33 8.31
N ARG A 158 -16.03 -4.71 8.75
CA ARG A 158 -15.80 -5.34 10.05
C ARG A 158 -16.07 -4.33 11.16
N SER A 159 -17.06 -4.61 12.02
CA SER A 159 -17.41 -3.67 13.10
C SER A 159 -16.26 -3.43 14.09
N SER A 160 -15.39 -4.43 14.28
CA SER A 160 -14.23 -4.36 15.19
C SER A 160 -13.20 -3.31 14.76
N VAL A 161 -13.05 -3.01 13.46
CA VAL A 161 -12.07 -2.01 13.02
C VAL A 161 -12.55 -0.56 13.15
N LEU A 162 -13.85 -0.32 13.31
CA LEU A 162 -14.43 1.01 13.15
C LEU A 162 -13.86 2.02 14.15
N GLU A 163 -13.74 1.63 15.41
CA GLU A 163 -13.21 2.51 16.46
C GLU A 163 -11.75 2.90 16.15
N VAL A 164 -10.95 1.93 15.72
CA VAL A 164 -9.54 2.15 15.35
C VAL A 164 -9.43 3.03 14.11
N LEU A 165 -10.26 2.77 13.10
CA LEU A 165 -10.26 3.51 11.85
C LEU A 165 -10.59 4.99 12.07
N LEU A 166 -11.66 5.26 12.82
CA LEU A 166 -12.09 6.63 13.17
C LEU A 166 -11.10 7.33 14.09
N GLU A 167 -10.39 6.59 14.94
CA GLU A 167 -9.34 7.19 15.77
C GLU A 167 -8.10 7.55 14.95
N ILE A 168 -7.75 6.75 13.92
CA ILE A 168 -6.68 7.08 12.97
C ILE A 168 -7.02 8.37 12.20
N THR A 169 -8.25 8.55 11.73
CA THR A 169 -8.64 9.75 10.95
C THR A 169 -8.53 11.05 11.74
N LYS A 170 -8.58 11.01 13.08
CA LYS A 170 -8.41 12.20 13.94
C LYS A 170 -6.98 12.75 13.93
N TYR A 171 -5.98 11.90 13.70
CA TYR A 171 -4.56 12.29 13.81
C TYR A 171 -3.81 12.20 12.49
N CYS A 172 -4.31 11.42 11.55
CA CYS A 172 -3.63 11.09 10.31
C CYS A 172 -4.51 11.39 9.10
N ASP A 173 -3.87 11.87 8.04
CA ASP A 173 -4.44 11.92 6.70
C ASP A 173 -4.53 10.48 6.14
N LEU A 174 -5.67 9.84 6.36
CA LEU A 174 -5.91 8.45 5.98
C LEU A 174 -6.45 8.34 4.55
N TYR A 175 -5.87 7.42 3.78
CA TYR A 175 -6.36 6.98 2.48
C TYR A 175 -6.66 5.50 2.51
N LEU A 176 -7.85 5.12 2.03
CA LEU A 176 -8.22 3.72 1.83
C LEU A 176 -8.02 3.36 0.37
N MET A 177 -7.64 2.12 0.09
CA MET A 177 -7.39 1.70 -1.27
C MET A 177 -7.73 0.24 -1.50
N GLU A 178 -8.24 -0.06 -2.69
CA GLU A 178 -8.51 -1.45 -3.06
C GLU A 178 -8.37 -1.70 -4.56
N THR A 179 -8.14 -2.96 -4.91
CA THR A 179 -8.26 -3.44 -6.27
C THR A 179 -9.68 -3.95 -6.52
N VAL A 180 -10.31 -3.47 -7.59
CA VAL A 180 -11.70 -3.81 -7.98
C VAL A 180 -11.74 -4.26 -9.42
N LEU A 181 -12.75 -5.05 -9.78
CA LEU A 181 -12.93 -5.58 -11.13
C LEU A 181 -13.90 -4.74 -11.98
N ASP A 182 -14.77 -3.96 -11.33
CA ASP A 182 -15.81 -3.16 -11.98
C ASP A 182 -16.29 -2.00 -11.08
N ASP A 183 -16.90 -0.99 -11.71
CA ASP A 183 -17.42 0.21 -11.04
C ASP A 183 -18.58 -0.11 -10.07
N GLU A 184 -19.30 -1.23 -10.25
CA GLU A 184 -20.37 -1.63 -9.33
C GLU A 184 -19.80 -2.16 -8.01
N SER A 185 -18.65 -2.82 -8.04
CA SER A 185 -17.88 -3.15 -6.84
C SER A 185 -17.38 -1.89 -6.11
N GLU A 186 -16.92 -0.84 -6.83
CA GLU A 186 -16.55 0.44 -6.20
C GLU A 186 -17.73 1.06 -5.45
N LYS A 187 -18.89 1.15 -6.10
CA LYS A 187 -20.11 1.69 -5.49
C LYS A 187 -20.51 0.90 -4.25
N ARG A 188 -20.44 -0.43 -4.30
CA ARG A 188 -20.76 -1.29 -3.15
C ARG A 188 -19.84 -1.07 -1.96
N VAL A 189 -18.53 -0.96 -2.21
CA VAL A 189 -17.56 -0.65 -1.15
C VAL A 189 -17.86 0.70 -0.53
N LEU A 190 -18.11 1.72 -1.36
CA LEU A 190 -18.44 3.06 -0.87
C LEU A 190 -19.74 3.08 -0.06
N LEU A 191 -20.78 2.38 -0.51
CA LEU A 191 -22.04 2.25 0.24
C LEU A 191 -21.83 1.52 1.57
N ALA A 192 -21.06 0.43 1.60
CA ALA A 192 -20.79 -0.30 2.83
C ALA A 192 -20.04 0.55 3.87
N LEU A 193 -19.06 1.35 3.42
CA LEU A 193 -18.34 2.31 4.29
C LEU A 193 -19.26 3.42 4.80
N GLU A 194 -20.17 3.90 3.95
CA GLU A 194 -21.16 4.92 4.31
C GLU A 194 -22.15 4.40 5.35
N ASP A 195 -22.72 3.21 5.11
CA ASP A 195 -23.67 2.53 6.02
C ASP A 195 -23.01 2.18 7.37
N ALA A 196 -21.71 1.88 7.37
CA ALA A 196 -20.94 1.62 8.58
C ALA A 196 -20.54 2.90 9.35
N GLY A 197 -20.87 4.08 8.83
CA GLY A 197 -20.57 5.36 9.49
C GLY A 197 -19.10 5.78 9.39
N VAL A 198 -18.36 5.30 8.39
CA VAL A 198 -16.94 5.70 8.18
C VAL A 198 -16.86 7.14 7.68
N PHE A 199 -17.83 7.56 6.86
CA PHE A 199 -17.92 8.93 6.33
C PHE A 199 -18.76 9.79 7.28
N THR A 200 -18.11 10.48 8.20
CA THR A 200 -18.72 11.45 9.13
C THR A 200 -18.01 12.80 9.04
N SER A 201 -18.53 13.86 9.69
CA SER A 201 -17.91 15.19 9.68
C SER A 201 -16.47 15.18 10.20
N ASP A 202 -16.18 14.31 11.17
CA ASP A 202 -14.86 14.10 11.76
C ASP A 202 -14.19 12.79 11.29
N GLY A 203 -14.80 12.13 10.30
CA GLY A 203 -14.39 10.83 9.77
C GLY A 203 -13.59 10.93 8.49
N LEU A 204 -13.61 9.86 7.71
CA LEU A 204 -12.92 9.80 6.42
C LEU A 204 -13.70 10.57 5.35
N VAL A 205 -13.00 11.28 4.47
CA VAL A 205 -13.61 11.89 3.28
C VAL A 205 -13.72 10.85 2.17
N LYS A 206 -14.88 10.76 1.50
CA LYS A 206 -15.15 9.78 0.44
C LYS A 206 -14.11 9.79 -0.69
N ASP A 207 -13.60 10.97 -1.05
CA ASP A 207 -12.56 11.16 -2.08
C ASP A 207 -11.17 10.58 -1.70
N LYS A 208 -11.00 10.13 -0.45
CA LYS A 208 -9.78 9.44 0.01
C LYS A 208 -9.88 7.92 -0.07
N VAL A 209 -10.95 7.40 -0.66
CA VAL A 209 -11.08 5.99 -1.03
C VAL A 209 -10.68 5.84 -2.50
N LEU A 210 -9.57 5.16 -2.76
CA LEU A 210 -8.96 5.06 -4.07
C LEU A 210 -9.08 3.64 -4.63
N PHE A 211 -9.56 3.53 -5.86
CA PHE A 211 -9.73 2.24 -6.53
C PHE A 211 -8.75 2.08 -7.69
N CYS A 212 -8.31 0.85 -7.92
CA CYS A 212 -7.47 0.49 -9.06
C CYS A 212 -7.88 -0.87 -9.63
N SER A 213 -7.63 -1.10 -10.91
CA SER A 213 -7.95 -2.39 -11.55
C SER A 213 -6.84 -3.45 -11.42
N MET A 214 -5.66 -3.05 -10.95
CA MET A 214 -4.49 -3.92 -10.83
C MET A 214 -3.77 -3.67 -9.50
N GLU A 215 -3.21 -4.73 -8.89
CA GLU A 215 -2.45 -4.62 -7.64
C GLU A 215 -1.22 -3.71 -7.76
N ASN A 216 -0.55 -3.72 -8.92
CA ASN A 216 0.55 -2.78 -9.20
C ASN A 216 0.10 -1.31 -9.20
N GLY A 217 -1.18 -1.06 -9.49
CA GLY A 217 -1.81 0.25 -9.37
C GLY A 217 -1.81 0.73 -7.91
N ARG A 218 -2.14 -0.16 -6.95
CA ARG A 218 -2.10 0.14 -5.52
C ARG A 218 -0.70 0.55 -5.07
N ALA A 219 0.33 -0.22 -5.41
CA ALA A 219 1.71 0.15 -5.09
C ALA A 219 2.13 1.49 -5.72
N SER A 220 1.59 1.82 -6.90
CA SER A 220 1.85 3.11 -7.57
C SER A 220 1.19 4.27 -6.84
N PHE A 221 -0.05 4.12 -6.36
CA PHE A 221 -0.71 5.13 -5.51
C PHE A 221 0.06 5.35 -4.22
N VAL A 222 0.45 4.29 -3.52
CA VAL A 222 1.20 4.40 -2.25
C VAL A 222 2.50 5.16 -2.46
N ARG A 223 3.25 4.88 -3.53
CA ARG A 223 4.48 5.62 -3.85
C ARG A 223 4.25 7.09 -4.15
N GLN A 224 3.17 7.44 -4.84
CA GLN A 224 2.86 8.84 -5.17
C GLN A 224 2.33 9.62 -3.97
N LEU A 225 1.58 8.95 -3.09
CA LEU A 225 1.08 9.56 -1.87
C LEU A 225 2.20 9.79 -0.84
N GLU A 226 3.30 9.02 -0.91
CA GLU A 226 4.42 9.09 0.04
C GLU A 226 3.94 9.10 1.52
N PRO A 227 3.16 8.09 1.95
CA PRO A 227 2.69 8.04 3.32
C PRO A 227 3.82 7.68 4.29
N ASP A 228 3.69 8.09 5.55
CA ASP A 228 4.58 7.65 6.62
C ASP A 228 4.32 6.17 6.97
N TRP A 229 3.05 5.73 6.84
CA TRP A 229 2.60 4.37 7.11
C TRP A 229 1.83 3.76 5.94
N HIS A 230 2.09 2.48 5.67
CA HIS A 230 1.28 1.66 4.79
C HIS A 230 0.82 0.38 5.49
N ILE A 231 -0.47 0.07 5.37
CA ILE A 231 -1.11 -1.11 5.98
C ILE A 231 -1.68 -1.96 4.83
N ASP A 232 -1.21 -3.21 4.71
CA ASP A 232 -1.66 -4.13 3.65
C ASP A 232 -1.59 -5.59 4.15
N SER A 233 -2.39 -6.45 3.55
CA SER A 233 -2.42 -7.90 3.78
C SER A 233 -1.61 -8.69 2.75
N ASN A 234 -1.33 -8.11 1.58
CA ASN A 234 -0.54 -8.71 0.51
C ASN A 234 0.97 -8.56 0.79
N PRO A 235 1.72 -9.66 1.02
CA PRO A 235 3.15 -9.61 1.34
C PRO A 235 4.02 -9.09 0.19
N ASP A 236 3.61 -9.27 -1.07
CA ASP A 236 4.37 -8.81 -2.24
C ASP A 236 4.38 -7.28 -2.31
N ILE A 237 3.24 -6.65 -2.00
CA ILE A 237 3.11 -5.19 -1.93
C ILE A 237 3.95 -4.64 -0.78
N ILE A 238 3.87 -5.24 0.41
CA ILE A 238 4.70 -4.88 1.57
C ILE A 238 6.19 -4.96 1.23
N PHE A 239 6.62 -6.05 0.59
CA PHE A 239 8.01 -6.24 0.16
C PHE A 239 8.45 -5.20 -0.87
N GLN A 240 7.60 -4.94 -1.87
CA GLN A 240 7.87 -3.95 -2.92
C GLN A 240 7.98 -2.53 -2.38
N LEU A 241 7.22 -2.20 -1.33
CA LEU A 241 7.13 -0.86 -0.75
C LEU A 241 8.13 -0.61 0.40
N ALA A 242 8.76 -1.65 0.94
CA ALA A 242 9.64 -1.56 2.11
C ALA A 242 10.82 -0.57 1.99
N ARG A 243 11.29 -0.28 0.78
CA ARG A 243 12.36 0.71 0.57
C ARG A 243 11.86 2.15 0.42
N PHE A 244 10.56 2.35 0.26
CA PHE A 244 9.94 3.64 -0.03
C PHE A 244 9.18 4.19 1.18
N ILE A 245 8.64 3.31 2.03
CA ILE A 245 7.76 3.69 3.13
C ILE A 245 8.48 3.55 4.47
N LYS A 246 8.33 4.57 5.32
CA LYS A 246 9.03 4.64 6.62
C LYS A 246 8.62 3.51 7.56
N TYR A 247 7.33 3.21 7.64
CA TYR A 247 6.78 2.11 8.44
C TYR A 247 5.67 1.37 7.72
N GLN A 248 5.60 0.06 7.90
CA GLN A 248 4.56 -0.77 7.31
C GLN A 248 3.96 -1.72 8.33
N LEU A 249 2.66 -1.95 8.23
CA LEU A 249 1.96 -3.00 8.96
C LEU A 249 1.47 -4.05 7.97
N HIS A 250 2.04 -5.25 8.07
CA HIS A 250 1.53 -6.43 7.38
C HIS A 250 0.46 -7.10 8.25
N VAL A 251 -0.77 -7.13 7.76
CA VAL A 251 -1.88 -7.81 8.42
C VAL A 251 -1.99 -9.24 7.88
N ALA A 252 -1.63 -10.22 8.70
CA ALA A 252 -1.64 -11.63 8.31
C ALA A 252 -1.95 -12.55 9.50
N PRO A 253 -2.81 -13.57 9.32
CA PRO A 253 -3.28 -14.43 10.41
C PRO A 253 -2.14 -15.24 11.06
N ILE A 254 -1.06 -15.49 10.32
CA ILE A 254 0.12 -16.21 10.80
C ILE A 254 1.26 -15.22 10.97
N LYS A 255 1.94 -15.28 12.11
CA LYS A 255 3.11 -14.46 12.39
C LYS A 255 4.26 -14.91 11.48
N HIS A 256 4.53 -14.13 10.44
CA HIS A 256 5.69 -14.32 9.59
C HIS A 256 6.96 -13.78 10.25
N GLU A 257 8.11 -14.32 9.86
CA GLU A 257 9.40 -13.73 10.19
C GLU A 257 9.47 -12.32 9.59
N ARG A 258 10.02 -11.37 10.34
CA ARG A 258 10.02 -9.96 9.97
C ARG A 258 10.77 -9.77 8.65
N ALA A 259 10.05 -9.38 7.59
CA ALA A 259 10.61 -9.19 6.25
C ALA A 259 11.64 -8.05 6.18
N ALA A 260 11.45 -6.97 6.95
CA ALA A 260 12.37 -5.85 7.06
C ALA A 260 12.19 -5.11 8.39
N SER A 261 13.18 -4.32 8.83
CA SER A 261 13.17 -3.62 10.13
C SER A 261 12.01 -2.63 10.28
N ASN A 262 11.51 -2.08 9.17
CA ASN A 262 10.36 -1.17 9.12
C ASN A 262 9.01 -1.88 8.93
N VAL A 263 8.98 -3.22 8.88
CA VAL A 263 7.75 -4.00 8.74
C VAL A 263 7.36 -4.58 10.09
N TYR A 264 6.16 -4.22 10.53
CA TYR A 264 5.47 -4.81 11.68
C TYR A 264 4.47 -5.83 11.18
N CYS A 265 4.19 -6.85 12.00
CA CYS A 265 3.21 -7.88 11.68
C CYS A 265 2.19 -7.97 12.80
N SER A 266 0.92 -8.10 12.44
CA SER A 266 -0.20 -8.31 13.35
C SER A 266 -1.26 -9.17 12.66
N PRO A 267 -2.00 -10.03 13.39
CA PRO A 267 -3.10 -10.78 12.79
C PRO A 267 -4.29 -9.92 12.39
N SER A 268 -4.47 -8.76 13.01
CA SER A 268 -5.52 -7.81 12.68
C SER A 268 -5.09 -6.37 12.99
N LEU A 269 -5.87 -5.40 12.50
CA LEU A 269 -5.63 -3.97 12.73
C LEU A 269 -5.88 -3.61 14.20
N GLU A 270 -6.98 -4.10 14.75
CA GLU A 270 -7.40 -3.95 16.14
C GLU A 270 -6.32 -4.46 17.08
N GLN A 271 -5.88 -5.71 16.88
CA GLN A 271 -4.84 -6.29 17.72
C GLN A 271 -3.53 -5.51 17.69
N PHE A 272 -3.21 -4.80 16.60
CA PHE A 272 -2.04 -3.94 16.53
C PHE A 272 -2.17 -2.68 17.42
N PHE A 273 -3.36 -2.10 17.45
CA PHE A 273 -3.71 -0.88 18.20
C PHE A 273 -4.28 -1.15 19.61
N GLY A 274 -4.25 -2.41 20.05
CA GLY A 274 -4.65 -2.85 21.38
C GLY A 274 -5.83 -3.80 21.28
N ASN A 275 -5.79 -4.92 22.02
CA ASN A 275 -6.84 -5.96 22.03
C ASN A 275 -8.25 -5.37 22.28
N ILE A 276 -8.93 -4.97 21.20
CA ILE A 276 -10.36 -4.74 21.10
C ILE A 276 -10.94 -6.02 20.50
#